data_AF-A0A1C0TQJ8-F1
#
_entry.id   AF-A0A1C0TQJ8-F1
#
_cell.length_a   1.000
_cell.length_b   1.000
_cell.length_c   1.000
_cell.angle_alpha   90.00
_cell.angle_beta   90.00
_cell.angle_gamma   90.00
#
_symmetry.space_group_name_H-M   'P 1'
#
loop_
_entity.id
_entity.type
_entity.pdbx_description
1 polymer ?
#
loop_
_entity_poly.entity_id
_entity_poly.type
_entity_poly.pdbx_seq_one_letter_code
_entity_poly.pdbx_strand_id
1 'polypeptide(L)'
;MKKISMKVLYAALFCGLYNPASAIQTVDLEQYRQLMPTFQGTTDYRILLADKVTVNYHCEIIETPDGGYDIDREGCNKPGQFYHIDWQGEFPNEINLSVRGATTTSTIIEHKLWAIAFAHVSASSRIQMQYGLRKGPTGTFDLTKPFATGEHFGDYFERQMNPNYFVSKGLQESSLGKDLPAGVDEDDGVLQIEYPGSAWAELQGVVGGGFPLPFKNLDPKTVLSSHTGPARNILGSSLSSGFYNGSALAIVSGSLPWNQGSDLSQDSMHLFLQQSKDPDALSMLMSFMYNRGPYAAKDQILRSQEVFDHCVSIKEDLEDDWTCFQKQNDFGARYIRQIPDVTNTLTKAAAQGSTYDTQLTWNDISNYLSLLQNYGFYSESVINKAKLAAEQKFNVLQSNGAISYQSQFGQVLEHIMINLPVYELGEGGPYDEHGKKQFYLYNYSPKTSLVVTNNEAGQADVNEFVLSQNRVAVDLNGQFTQLKASDGAYDCTNEANAALAALKASTDDTYVSLSAQLKFSFLDNACAFEHGPHTPPPPVQDGYWDPSKLYDQPGEVVIDALDCHEYRNEWYIVGGNAPSVAFSQDPWGVWRKLSERPNSACLSDTPPAEGA
;
A
#
# COMPACT_ATOMS: atom_id res chain seq x y z
N MET A 1 66.65 -21.08 -9.53
CA MET A 1 66.15 -19.76 -9.06
C MET A 1 65.05 -19.33 -10.01
N LYS A 2 63.80 -19.00 -9.67
CA LYS A 2 63.02 -18.80 -8.44
C LYS A 2 61.61 -19.34 -8.71
N LYS A 3 60.94 -19.85 -7.67
CA LYS A 3 59.52 -20.24 -7.66
C LYS A 3 58.61 -19.05 -8.00
N ILE A 4 57.60 -19.26 -8.83
CA ILE A 4 56.35 -18.48 -8.77
C ILE A 4 55.19 -19.49 -8.70
N SER A 5 54.35 -19.23 -7.70
CA SER A 5 53.34 -20.11 -7.11
C SER A 5 52.07 -20.19 -7.96
N MET A 6 51.60 -21.41 -8.22
CA MET A 6 50.19 -21.70 -8.53
C MET A 6 49.33 -21.20 -7.38
N LYS A 7 48.54 -20.15 -7.59
CA LYS A 7 47.32 -19.84 -6.82
C LYS A 7 46.47 -18.88 -7.66
N VAL A 8 45.16 -19.15 -7.64
CA VAL A 8 44.06 -18.36 -8.20
C VAL A 8 43.79 -18.57 -9.70
N LEU A 9 43.12 -19.68 -10.00
CA LEU A 9 42.34 -19.84 -11.23
C LEU A 9 40.97 -20.46 -10.86
N TYR A 10 40.23 -19.79 -9.97
CA TYR A 10 38.84 -20.08 -9.63
C TYR A 10 38.22 -18.81 -9.02
N ALA A 11 37.87 -17.85 -9.87
CA ALA A 11 36.99 -16.71 -9.54
C ALA A 11 36.63 -15.95 -10.82
N ALA A 12 35.97 -16.63 -11.76
CA ALA A 12 35.37 -15.98 -12.94
C ALA A 12 34.16 -16.81 -13.41
N LEU A 13 33.27 -17.15 -12.49
CA LEU A 13 31.97 -17.78 -12.79
C LEU A 13 30.91 -17.52 -11.71
N PHE A 14 31.08 -16.44 -10.94
CA PHE A 14 29.96 -15.75 -10.31
C PHE A 14 29.72 -14.47 -11.12
N CYS A 15 29.24 -14.64 -12.36
CA CYS A 15 28.37 -13.63 -12.94
C CYS A 15 27.13 -13.64 -12.05
N GLY A 16 27.15 -12.80 -11.01
CA GLY A 16 25.94 -12.32 -10.39
C GLY A 16 25.03 -11.89 -11.52
N LEU A 17 23.89 -12.56 -11.63
CA LEU A 17 22.78 -12.09 -12.43
C LEU A 17 22.50 -10.68 -11.92
N TYR A 18 22.99 -9.69 -12.67
CA TYR A 18 22.61 -8.31 -12.53
C TYR A 18 21.09 -8.28 -12.52
N ASN A 19 20.50 -7.96 -11.37
CA ASN A 19 19.10 -7.58 -11.34
C ASN A 19 19.00 -6.33 -12.24
N PRO A 20 18.24 -6.39 -13.35
CA PRO A 20 18.10 -5.22 -14.22
C PRO A 20 17.45 -4.10 -13.40
N ALA A 21 17.98 -2.88 -13.61
CA ALA A 21 17.41 -1.52 -13.54
C ALA A 21 15.93 -1.30 -13.14
N SER A 22 15.36 -2.10 -12.24
CA SER A 22 13.95 -2.01 -11.87
C SER A 22 13.77 -0.98 -10.76
N ALA A 23 12.76 -0.12 -10.94
CA ALA A 23 12.19 0.70 -9.87
C ALA A 23 11.44 -0.16 -8.83
N ILE A 24 11.15 -1.42 -9.18
CA ILE A 24 10.36 -2.36 -8.40
C ILE A 24 11.25 -3.50 -7.91
N GLN A 25 11.34 -3.66 -6.60
CA GLN A 25 12.13 -4.72 -5.95
C GLN A 25 11.30 -5.98 -5.69
N THR A 26 11.97 -7.10 -5.43
CA THR A 26 11.38 -8.33 -4.88
C THR A 26 12.11 -8.70 -3.61
N VAL A 27 11.43 -9.29 -2.63
CA VAL A 27 12.11 -9.94 -1.50
C VAL A 27 12.66 -11.29 -1.93
N ASP A 28 13.89 -11.59 -1.52
CA ASP A 28 14.43 -12.93 -1.66
C ASP A 28 13.92 -13.86 -0.53
N LEU A 29 14.34 -15.14 -0.62
CA LEU A 29 13.93 -16.17 0.32
C LEU A 29 14.43 -15.93 1.75
N GLU A 30 15.64 -15.39 1.90
CA GLU A 30 16.23 -15.12 3.22
C GLU A 30 15.52 -13.94 3.88
N GLN A 31 15.33 -12.86 3.11
CA GLN A 31 14.59 -11.67 3.52
C GLN A 31 13.16 -12.01 3.91
N TYR A 32 12.46 -12.86 3.15
CA TYR A 32 11.10 -13.29 3.49
C TYR A 32 11.07 -14.09 4.80
N ARG A 33 12.00 -15.04 4.97
CA ARG A 33 12.05 -15.89 6.17
C ARG A 33 12.41 -15.15 7.44
N GLN A 34 13.12 -14.02 7.35
CA GLN A 34 13.33 -13.13 8.50
C GLN A 34 12.03 -12.48 8.99
N LEU A 35 11.00 -12.38 8.15
CA LEU A 35 9.69 -11.85 8.53
C LEU A 35 8.74 -12.92 9.09
N MET A 36 9.10 -14.19 8.99
CA MET A 36 8.20 -15.29 9.35
C MET A 36 8.32 -15.63 10.83
N PRO A 37 7.21 -16.03 11.48
CA PRO A 37 7.26 -16.58 12.83
C PRO A 37 8.13 -17.84 12.88
N THR A 38 8.56 -18.19 14.08
CA THR A 38 9.33 -19.40 14.33
C THR A 38 8.63 -20.33 15.31
N PHE A 39 8.64 -21.62 14.99
CA PHE A 39 8.20 -22.67 15.89
C PHE A 39 9.34 -23.66 16.08
N GLN A 40 9.75 -23.85 17.34
CA GLN A 40 10.85 -24.74 17.72
C GLN A 40 12.17 -24.45 16.97
N GLY A 41 12.46 -23.16 16.71
CA GLY A 41 13.69 -22.71 16.04
C GLY A 41 13.68 -22.87 14.52
N THR A 42 12.54 -23.18 13.91
CA THR A 42 12.35 -23.27 12.45
C THR A 42 11.24 -22.33 11.99
N THR A 43 11.28 -21.88 10.74
CA THR A 43 10.21 -21.08 10.14
C THR A 43 8.87 -21.81 10.27
N ASP A 44 7.89 -21.16 10.90
CA ASP A 44 6.53 -21.69 11.01
C ASP A 44 5.72 -21.27 9.79
N TYR A 45 5.33 -22.26 8.99
CA TYR A 45 4.48 -22.06 7.81
C TYR A 45 3.01 -22.35 8.07
N ARG A 46 2.63 -22.65 9.31
CA ARG A 46 1.22 -22.87 9.64
C ARG A 46 0.46 -21.56 9.52
N ILE A 47 -0.72 -21.62 8.94
CA ILE A 47 -1.64 -20.49 8.87
C ILE A 47 -2.79 -20.77 9.83
N LEU A 48 -2.87 -20.01 10.92
CA LEU A 48 -3.86 -20.21 11.98
C LEU A 48 -5.03 -19.23 11.81
N LEU A 49 -5.98 -19.59 10.95
CA LEU A 49 -7.27 -18.90 10.82
C LEU A 49 -8.30 -19.56 11.74
N ALA A 50 -8.98 -18.81 12.59
CA ALA A 50 -9.99 -19.36 13.49
C ALA A 50 -11.25 -19.86 12.77
N ASP A 51 -11.84 -20.95 13.26
CA ASP A 51 -13.11 -21.50 12.75
C ASP A 51 -13.93 -22.13 13.88
N LYS A 52 -15.26 -22.10 13.76
CA LYS A 52 -16.22 -22.58 14.77
C LYS A 52 -16.07 -21.86 16.11
N VAL A 53 -15.83 -20.55 16.07
CA VAL A 53 -15.64 -19.70 17.26
C VAL A 53 -16.68 -18.60 17.27
N THR A 54 -17.25 -18.33 18.44
CA THR A 54 -18.08 -17.14 18.65
C THR A 54 -17.26 -16.03 19.27
N VAL A 55 -17.33 -14.85 18.69
CA VAL A 55 -16.69 -13.64 19.21
C VAL A 55 -17.72 -12.55 19.44
N ASN A 56 -17.40 -11.68 20.40
CA ASN A 56 -18.16 -10.47 20.66
C ASN A 56 -17.53 -9.32 19.87
N TYR A 57 -18.33 -8.55 19.15
CA TYR A 57 -17.89 -7.41 18.35
C TYR A 57 -18.94 -6.31 18.42
N HIS A 58 -18.61 -5.07 18.06
CA HIS A 58 -19.53 -3.91 18.22
C HIS A 58 -20.09 -3.77 19.64
N CYS A 59 -19.33 -4.21 20.64
CA CYS A 59 -19.69 -4.05 22.03
C CYS A 59 -19.69 -2.57 22.40
N GLU A 60 -20.44 -2.21 23.46
CA GLU A 60 -20.33 -0.87 24.02
C GLU A 60 -19.03 -0.73 24.83
N ILE A 61 -18.58 0.51 25.00
CA ILE A 61 -17.43 0.83 25.87
C ILE A 61 -17.98 1.49 27.12
N ILE A 62 -17.54 1.02 28.28
CA ILE A 62 -17.95 1.53 29.59
C ILE A 62 -16.77 2.14 30.33
N GLU A 63 -17.03 3.19 31.09
CA GLU A 63 -16.03 3.79 31.97
C GLU A 63 -15.80 2.88 33.17
N THR A 64 -14.54 2.55 33.45
CA THR A 64 -14.15 1.73 34.59
C THR A 64 -14.09 2.57 35.88
N PRO A 65 -14.17 1.98 37.08
CA PRO A 65 -14.19 2.73 38.34
C PRO A 65 -12.98 3.64 38.60
N ASP A 66 -11.85 3.39 37.93
CA ASP A 66 -10.62 4.17 37.97
C ASP A 66 -10.52 5.23 36.86
N GLY A 67 -11.58 5.41 36.06
CA GLY A 67 -11.67 6.40 34.98
C GLY A 67 -11.01 5.96 33.66
N GLY A 68 -10.74 4.65 33.51
CA GLY A 68 -10.41 3.97 32.26
C GLY A 68 -11.64 3.68 31.40
N TYR A 69 -11.44 3.02 30.26
CA TYR A 69 -12.52 2.57 29.40
C TYR A 69 -12.27 1.13 28.97
N ASP A 70 -13.25 0.25 29.22
CA ASP A 70 -13.17 -1.15 28.83
C ASP A 70 -14.38 -1.55 27.98
N ILE A 71 -14.24 -2.64 27.24
CA ILE A 71 -15.32 -3.30 26.52
C ILE A 71 -16.34 -3.81 27.54
N ASP A 72 -17.62 -3.44 27.37
CA ASP A 72 -18.73 -3.96 28.18
C ASP A 72 -19.03 -5.42 27.83
N ARG A 73 -18.15 -6.34 28.24
CA ARG A 73 -18.27 -7.77 27.92
C ARG A 73 -19.51 -8.39 28.55
N GLU A 74 -19.95 -7.91 29.72
CA GLU A 74 -21.16 -8.39 30.39
C GLU A 74 -22.43 -7.94 29.65
N GLY A 75 -22.47 -6.69 29.18
CA GLY A 75 -23.57 -6.12 28.40
C GLY A 75 -23.55 -6.45 26.90
N CYS A 76 -22.46 -7.01 26.38
CA CYS A 76 -22.30 -7.39 24.97
C CYS A 76 -23.06 -8.68 24.63
N ASN A 77 -24.39 -8.60 24.62
CA ASN A 77 -25.29 -9.73 24.44
C ASN A 77 -26.50 -9.43 23.54
N LYS A 78 -26.49 -8.29 22.84
CA LYS A 78 -27.58 -7.90 21.93
C LYS A 78 -27.35 -8.49 20.52
N PRO A 79 -28.42 -8.76 19.75
CA PRO A 79 -28.29 -9.13 18.34
C PRO A 79 -27.42 -8.12 17.58
N GLY A 80 -26.47 -8.62 16.78
CA GLY A 80 -25.49 -7.78 16.09
C GLY A 80 -24.22 -7.48 16.91
N GLN A 81 -24.10 -8.00 18.13
CA GLN A 81 -22.88 -7.86 18.95
C GLN A 81 -22.09 -9.16 19.13
N PHE A 82 -22.50 -10.23 18.45
CA PHE A 82 -21.84 -11.52 18.47
C PHE A 82 -21.86 -12.15 17.08
N TYR A 83 -20.76 -12.79 16.71
CA TYR A 83 -20.62 -13.48 15.44
C TYR A 83 -20.09 -14.87 15.66
N HIS A 84 -20.78 -15.88 15.12
CA HIS A 84 -20.27 -17.25 15.07
C HIS A 84 -19.60 -17.49 13.73
N ILE A 85 -18.28 -17.61 13.74
CA ILE A 85 -17.47 -17.87 12.56
C ILE A 85 -17.56 -19.36 12.25
N ASP A 86 -18.11 -19.68 11.08
CA ASP A 86 -18.17 -21.00 10.50
C ASP A 86 -17.95 -20.88 8.99
N TRP A 87 -16.69 -20.86 8.54
CA TRP A 87 -16.36 -20.54 7.14
C TRP A 87 -17.04 -21.48 6.15
N GLN A 88 -17.01 -22.79 6.43
CA GLN A 88 -17.59 -23.79 5.54
C GLN A 88 -19.12 -23.79 5.58
N GLY A 89 -19.73 -23.50 6.73
CA GLY A 89 -21.18 -23.41 6.87
C GLY A 89 -21.76 -22.12 6.27
N GLU A 90 -21.02 -21.02 6.38
CA GLU A 90 -21.46 -19.69 5.94
C GLU A 90 -21.23 -19.46 4.44
N PHE A 91 -20.09 -19.91 3.91
CA PHE A 91 -19.69 -19.66 2.53
C PHE A 91 -19.36 -20.96 1.74
N PRO A 92 -20.28 -21.94 1.67
CA PRO A 92 -20.03 -23.26 1.04
C PRO A 92 -20.04 -23.24 -0.49
N ASN A 93 -20.51 -22.16 -1.10
CA ASN A 93 -20.86 -22.16 -2.51
C ASN A 93 -19.65 -21.94 -3.41
N GLU A 94 -19.67 -22.58 -4.58
CA GLU A 94 -18.77 -22.24 -5.67
C GLU A 94 -19.21 -20.92 -6.31
N ILE A 95 -18.27 -19.99 -6.44
CA ILE A 95 -18.50 -18.65 -6.98
C ILE A 95 -17.66 -18.41 -8.23
N ASN A 96 -18.18 -17.59 -9.13
CA ASN A 96 -17.48 -17.15 -10.33
C ASN A 96 -16.51 -16.01 -10.01
N LEU A 97 -15.32 -16.05 -10.60
CA LEU A 97 -14.25 -15.07 -10.35
C LEU A 97 -14.22 -13.90 -11.34
N SER A 98 -15.34 -13.60 -12.01
CA SER A 98 -15.43 -12.41 -12.85
C SER A 98 -15.42 -11.17 -11.99
N VAL A 99 -14.67 -10.17 -12.42
CA VAL A 99 -14.70 -8.83 -11.85
C VAL A 99 -15.30 -7.89 -12.88
N ARG A 100 -15.70 -6.70 -12.43
CA ARG A 100 -16.17 -5.65 -13.32
C ARG A 100 -15.14 -5.41 -14.45
N GLY A 101 -15.61 -5.40 -15.70
CA GLY A 101 -14.75 -5.23 -16.88
C GLY A 101 -13.96 -6.47 -17.34
N ALA A 102 -13.84 -7.52 -16.52
CA ALA A 102 -13.09 -8.74 -16.87
C ALA A 102 -13.86 -10.01 -16.49
N THR A 103 -14.50 -10.63 -17.49
CA THR A 103 -15.25 -11.88 -17.32
C THR A 103 -14.35 -13.10 -17.41
N THR A 104 -14.65 -14.13 -16.62
CA THR A 104 -13.94 -15.42 -16.63
C THR A 104 -14.91 -16.57 -16.34
N THR A 105 -14.56 -17.77 -16.77
CA THR A 105 -15.22 -19.02 -16.38
C THR A 105 -14.60 -19.66 -15.14
N SER A 106 -13.52 -19.06 -14.60
CA SER A 106 -12.83 -19.57 -13.42
C SER A 106 -13.71 -19.44 -12.18
N THR A 107 -13.62 -20.43 -11.30
CA THR A 107 -14.40 -20.52 -10.08
C THR A 107 -13.54 -20.91 -8.88
N ILE A 108 -14.05 -20.68 -7.69
CA ILE A 108 -13.50 -21.15 -6.42
C ILE A 108 -14.63 -21.30 -5.41
N ILE A 109 -14.48 -22.17 -4.40
CA ILE A 109 -15.40 -22.18 -3.26
C ILE A 109 -15.16 -20.91 -2.43
N GLU A 110 -16.22 -20.17 -2.13
CA GLU A 110 -16.15 -18.83 -1.52
C GLU A 110 -15.29 -18.80 -0.26
N HIS A 111 -15.51 -19.72 0.69
CA HIS A 111 -14.72 -19.79 1.92
C HIS A 111 -13.20 -19.96 1.69
N LYS A 112 -12.79 -20.61 0.58
CA LYS A 112 -11.36 -20.75 0.25
C LYS A 112 -10.77 -19.42 -0.18
N LEU A 113 -11.54 -18.60 -0.91
CA LEU A 113 -11.12 -17.28 -1.33
C LEU A 113 -10.95 -16.34 -0.12
N TRP A 114 -11.87 -16.37 0.85
CA TRP A 114 -11.72 -15.65 2.11
C TRP A 114 -10.43 -16.05 2.84
N ALA A 115 -10.21 -17.36 3.03
CA ALA A 115 -9.03 -17.87 3.73
C ALA A 115 -7.70 -17.50 3.02
N ILE A 116 -7.66 -17.60 1.69
CA ILE A 116 -6.49 -17.20 0.89
C ILE A 116 -6.27 -15.69 0.94
N ALA A 117 -7.34 -14.88 0.86
CA ALA A 117 -7.25 -13.43 0.94
C ALA A 117 -6.64 -12.97 2.27
N PHE A 118 -7.09 -13.52 3.40
CA PHE A 118 -6.55 -13.18 4.72
C PHE A 118 -5.11 -13.67 4.94
N ALA A 119 -4.75 -14.84 4.41
CA ALA A 119 -3.36 -15.31 4.42
C ALA A 119 -2.45 -14.40 3.59
N HIS A 120 -2.89 -14.05 2.37
CA HIS A 120 -2.15 -13.20 1.45
C HIS A 120 -1.92 -11.82 2.05
N VAL A 121 -2.98 -11.17 2.54
CA VAL A 121 -2.85 -9.81 3.08
C VAL A 121 -1.94 -9.79 4.30
N SER A 122 -2.02 -10.78 5.21
CA SER A 122 -1.13 -10.88 6.36
C SER A 122 0.35 -10.99 5.95
N ALA A 123 0.65 -11.84 4.95
CA ALA A 123 2.01 -11.92 4.40
C ALA A 123 2.43 -10.63 3.69
N SER A 124 1.53 -10.02 2.92
CA SER A 124 1.81 -8.78 2.20
C SER A 124 2.08 -7.62 3.15
N SER A 125 1.32 -7.48 4.25
CA SER A 125 1.50 -6.40 5.23
C SER A 125 2.87 -6.48 5.89
N ARG A 126 3.34 -7.67 6.28
CA ARG A 126 4.71 -7.85 6.79
C ARG A 126 5.76 -7.36 5.79
N ILE A 127 5.61 -7.72 4.52
CA ILE A 127 6.53 -7.29 3.46
C ILE A 127 6.46 -5.78 3.24
N GLN A 128 5.26 -5.20 3.12
CA GLN A 128 5.12 -3.77 2.86
C GLN A 128 5.64 -2.93 4.02
N MET A 129 5.32 -3.30 5.25
CA MET A 129 5.75 -2.60 6.46
C MET A 129 7.26 -2.69 6.72
N GLN A 130 7.95 -3.72 6.18
CA GLN A 130 9.40 -3.84 6.33
C GLN A 130 10.20 -3.35 5.11
N TYR A 131 9.75 -3.68 3.91
CA TYR A 131 10.51 -3.47 2.66
C TYR A 131 9.83 -2.49 1.72
N GLY A 132 8.50 -2.37 1.76
CA GLY A 132 7.74 -1.43 0.92
C GLY A 132 7.94 0.04 1.33
N LEU A 133 8.28 0.31 2.59
CA LEU A 133 8.41 1.69 3.06
C LEU A 133 9.67 2.40 2.53
N ARG A 134 10.75 1.64 2.25
CA ARG A 134 12.02 2.13 1.68
C ARG A 134 12.71 3.27 2.46
N LYS A 135 12.59 3.28 3.79
CA LYS A 135 13.00 4.41 4.65
C LYS A 135 14.44 4.36 5.16
N GLY A 136 15.32 3.63 4.44
CA GLY A 136 16.69 3.38 4.88
C GLY A 136 16.80 2.52 6.15
N PRO A 137 18.02 2.30 6.68
CA PRO A 137 18.25 1.38 7.81
C PRO A 137 17.62 1.80 9.16
N THR A 138 17.13 3.04 9.26
CA THR A 138 16.61 3.63 10.51
C THR A 138 15.14 4.04 10.41
N GLY A 139 14.44 3.73 9.32
CA GLY A 139 13.03 4.06 9.12
C GLY A 139 12.11 2.84 9.01
N THR A 140 12.64 1.66 9.33
CA THR A 140 11.89 0.39 9.40
C THR A 140 12.35 -0.40 10.64
N PHE A 141 11.69 -1.52 10.93
CA PHE A 141 12.00 -2.32 12.11
C PHE A 141 13.41 -2.93 12.02
N ASP A 142 14.11 -2.94 13.16
CA ASP A 142 15.40 -3.62 13.29
C ASP A 142 15.17 -5.12 13.53
N LEU A 143 15.20 -5.90 12.44
CA LEU A 143 14.97 -7.36 12.46
C LEU A 143 16.02 -8.13 13.28
N THR A 144 17.14 -7.50 13.66
CA THR A 144 18.19 -8.15 14.45
C THR A 144 17.93 -8.09 15.95
N LYS A 145 16.98 -7.25 16.38
CA LYS A 145 16.62 -7.07 17.78
C LYS A 145 15.22 -7.58 18.07
N PRO A 146 14.99 -8.17 19.25
CA PRO A 146 13.64 -8.45 19.70
C PRO A 146 12.88 -7.14 19.96
N PHE A 147 11.56 -7.24 19.97
CA PHE A 147 10.64 -6.24 20.50
C PHE A 147 10.80 -6.18 22.04
N ALA A 148 10.31 -5.11 22.68
CA ALA A 148 10.38 -4.97 24.14
C ALA A 148 9.58 -6.05 24.90
N THR A 149 8.64 -6.73 24.23
CA THR A 149 7.96 -7.94 24.71
C THR A 149 8.86 -9.19 24.75
N GLY A 150 10.03 -9.13 24.12
CA GLY A 150 10.98 -10.23 23.96
C GLY A 150 10.78 -11.05 22.68
N GLU A 151 9.74 -10.76 21.90
CA GLU A 151 9.41 -11.47 20.66
C GLU A 151 10.29 -11.01 19.49
N HIS A 152 10.61 -11.91 18.55
CA HIS A 152 11.18 -11.53 17.26
C HIS A 152 10.09 -11.00 16.33
N PHE A 153 10.48 -10.26 15.27
CA PHE A 153 9.56 -9.65 14.32
C PHE A 153 8.45 -10.59 13.86
N GLY A 154 8.81 -11.78 13.38
CA GLY A 154 7.83 -12.73 12.87
C GLY A 154 6.80 -13.18 13.91
N ASP A 155 7.23 -13.47 15.13
CA ASP A 155 6.35 -13.90 16.22
C ASP A 155 5.45 -12.75 16.70
N TYR A 156 6.02 -11.54 16.83
CA TYR A 156 5.29 -10.34 17.22
C TYR A 156 4.19 -9.98 16.20
N PHE A 157 4.50 -10.03 14.90
CA PHE A 157 3.53 -9.81 13.83
C PHE A 157 2.50 -10.94 13.71
N GLU A 158 2.90 -12.20 13.88
CA GLU A 158 1.95 -13.33 13.84
C GLU A 158 0.98 -13.32 15.03
N ARG A 159 1.35 -12.75 16.17
CA ARG A 159 0.40 -12.59 17.28
C ARG A 159 -0.67 -11.53 17.00
N GLN A 160 -0.33 -10.47 16.27
CA GLN A 160 -1.13 -9.24 16.21
C GLN A 160 -1.71 -8.88 14.84
N MET A 161 -1.08 -9.33 13.75
CA MET A 161 -1.46 -9.02 12.36
C MET A 161 -1.51 -10.28 11.47
N ASN A 162 -1.91 -11.41 12.06
CA ASN A 162 -2.18 -12.66 11.35
C ASN A 162 -3.53 -12.59 10.57
N PRO A 163 -3.97 -13.66 9.88
CA PRO A 163 -5.25 -13.67 9.18
C PRO A 163 -6.46 -13.23 10.04
N ASN A 164 -6.47 -13.54 11.33
CA ASN A 164 -7.58 -13.19 12.24
C ASN A 164 -7.67 -11.69 12.50
N TYR A 165 -6.58 -10.92 12.37
CA TYR A 165 -6.63 -9.46 12.45
C TYR A 165 -7.53 -8.88 11.35
N PHE A 166 -7.43 -9.42 10.13
CA PHE A 166 -8.26 -8.98 9.01
C PHE A 166 -9.70 -9.49 9.11
N VAL A 167 -9.93 -10.65 9.74
CA VAL A 167 -11.28 -11.09 10.13
C VAL A 167 -11.88 -10.13 11.15
N SER A 168 -11.14 -9.81 12.21
CA SER A 168 -11.56 -8.87 13.24
C SER A 168 -11.90 -7.50 12.67
N LYS A 169 -11.08 -7.00 11.74
CA LYS A 169 -11.33 -5.77 11.02
C LYS A 169 -12.60 -5.86 10.18
N GLY A 170 -12.77 -6.92 9.38
CA GLY A 170 -13.98 -7.12 8.58
C GLY A 170 -15.25 -7.27 9.41
N LEU A 171 -15.16 -7.83 10.62
CA LEU A 171 -16.28 -7.86 11.58
C LEU A 171 -16.59 -6.46 12.10
N GLN A 172 -15.56 -5.72 12.53
CA GLN A 172 -15.70 -4.36 13.04
C GLN A 172 -16.26 -3.40 11.99
N GLU A 173 -15.90 -3.58 10.72
CA GLU A 173 -16.29 -2.68 9.63
C GLU A 173 -17.65 -3.03 9.04
N SER A 174 -17.94 -4.32 8.85
CA SER A 174 -19.13 -4.71 8.08
C SER A 174 -19.72 -6.08 8.42
N SER A 175 -19.45 -6.61 9.62
CA SER A 175 -19.90 -7.97 9.97
C SER A 175 -19.53 -9.01 8.89
N LEU A 176 -18.36 -8.85 8.25
CA LEU A 176 -17.92 -9.59 7.05
C LEU A 176 -18.83 -9.41 5.82
N GLY A 177 -19.26 -8.17 5.57
CA GLY A 177 -20.12 -7.79 4.46
C GLY A 177 -21.60 -8.16 4.62
N LYS A 178 -22.07 -8.47 5.83
CA LYS A 178 -23.47 -8.90 6.08
C LYS A 178 -24.41 -7.76 6.41
N ASP A 179 -23.91 -6.68 6.99
CA ASP A 179 -24.68 -5.48 7.35
C ASP A 179 -24.51 -4.36 6.32
N LEU A 180 -23.73 -4.59 5.24
CA LEU A 180 -23.62 -3.67 4.13
C LEU A 180 -24.99 -3.45 3.47
N PRO A 181 -25.37 -2.20 3.21
CA PRO A 181 -26.68 -1.90 2.65
C PRO A 181 -26.83 -2.54 1.27
N ALA A 182 -27.91 -3.31 1.11
CA ALA A 182 -28.24 -3.95 -0.16
C ALA A 182 -28.78 -2.92 -1.16
N GLY A 183 -28.30 -2.96 -2.41
CA GLY A 183 -28.85 -2.17 -3.51
C GLY A 183 -28.34 -0.73 -3.62
N VAL A 184 -27.21 -0.41 -2.97
CA VAL A 184 -26.44 0.80 -3.25
C VAL A 184 -25.33 0.40 -4.24
N ASP A 185 -25.21 1.10 -5.37
CA ASP A 185 -24.15 0.82 -6.36
C ASP A 185 -22.74 1.20 -5.86
N GLU A 186 -22.65 1.83 -4.68
CA GLU A 186 -21.43 2.35 -4.08
C GLU A 186 -21.35 1.88 -2.62
N ASP A 187 -20.33 1.07 -2.31
CA ASP A 187 -19.92 0.72 -0.96
C ASP A 187 -18.38 0.65 -0.89
N ASP A 188 -17.84 0.86 0.31
CA ASP A 188 -16.40 0.87 0.60
C ASP A 188 -15.81 -0.55 0.79
N GLY A 189 -16.58 -1.58 0.44
CA GLY A 189 -16.22 -2.98 0.57
C GLY A 189 -16.30 -3.52 2.00
N VAL A 190 -15.94 -4.79 2.14
CA VAL A 190 -16.00 -5.53 3.42
C VAL A 190 -15.13 -4.89 4.50
N LEU A 191 -14.03 -4.25 4.11
CA LEU A 191 -13.08 -3.63 5.04
C LEU A 191 -13.25 -2.11 5.11
N GLN A 192 -14.25 -1.53 4.43
CA GLN A 192 -14.56 -0.10 4.44
C GLN A 192 -13.35 0.79 4.11
N ILE A 193 -12.72 0.54 2.96
CA ILE A 193 -11.68 1.44 2.43
C ILE A 193 -12.41 2.59 1.73
N GLU A 194 -12.47 3.75 2.39
CA GLU A 194 -13.29 4.88 1.96
C GLU A 194 -13.09 5.28 0.49
N TYR A 195 -14.19 5.32 -0.26
CA TYR A 195 -14.22 5.74 -1.64
C TYR A 195 -15.63 6.25 -2.11
N PRO A 196 -15.73 7.44 -2.74
CA PRO A 196 -14.67 8.43 -2.91
C PRO A 196 -14.28 9.00 -1.54
N GLY A 197 -13.00 8.90 -1.19
CA GLY A 197 -12.55 9.15 0.17
C GLY A 197 -11.04 9.23 0.27
N SER A 198 -10.57 9.58 1.47
CA SER A 198 -9.17 9.87 1.73
C SER A 198 -8.27 8.63 1.62
N ALA A 199 -8.77 7.45 2.01
CA ALA A 199 -7.97 6.23 2.06
C ALA A 199 -7.58 5.71 0.67
N TRP A 200 -8.54 5.58 -0.26
CA TRP A 200 -8.21 5.15 -1.63
C TRP A 200 -7.36 6.19 -2.36
N ALA A 201 -7.66 7.47 -2.16
CA ALA A 201 -6.86 8.56 -2.72
C ALA A 201 -5.41 8.47 -2.22
N GLU A 202 -5.19 8.34 -0.91
CA GLU A 202 -3.85 8.16 -0.33
C GLU A 202 -3.11 7.00 -1.01
N LEU A 203 -3.73 5.84 -1.17
CA LEU A 203 -3.11 4.71 -1.87
C LEU A 203 -2.68 5.05 -3.30
N GLN A 204 -3.37 5.97 -3.98
CA GLN A 204 -3.04 6.44 -5.32
C GLN A 204 -1.86 7.44 -5.37
N GLY A 205 -1.21 7.78 -4.25
CA GLY A 205 -0.10 8.74 -4.23
C GLY A 205 -0.55 10.21 -4.15
N VAL A 206 -1.84 10.41 -3.92
CA VAL A 206 -2.46 11.71 -3.79
C VAL A 206 -1.89 12.41 -2.56
N VAL A 207 -1.53 13.69 -2.68
CA VAL A 207 -0.91 14.52 -1.61
C VAL A 207 0.48 14.07 -1.11
N GLY A 208 1.22 13.26 -1.88
CA GLY A 208 2.64 13.01 -1.62
C GLY A 208 2.93 11.86 -0.65
N GLY A 209 2.09 10.83 -0.64
CA GLY A 209 2.23 9.60 0.13
C GLY A 209 1.41 8.47 -0.51
N GLY A 210 1.86 7.21 -0.47
CA GLY A 210 1.06 6.04 -0.86
C GLY A 210 1.73 5.04 -1.82
N PHE A 211 0.94 4.21 -2.50
CA PHE A 211 1.42 3.16 -3.42
C PHE A 211 0.88 3.38 -4.85
N PRO A 212 1.24 4.49 -5.53
CA PRO A 212 0.66 4.85 -6.82
C PRO A 212 0.89 3.81 -7.92
N LEU A 213 1.95 3.00 -7.85
CA LEU A 213 2.24 1.99 -8.86
C LEU A 213 1.10 0.99 -9.06
N PRO A 214 0.66 0.26 -8.01
CA PRO A 214 -0.51 -0.59 -8.12
C PRO A 214 -1.81 0.20 -8.23
N PHE A 215 -2.00 1.32 -7.51
CA PHE A 215 -3.35 1.89 -7.31
C PHE A 215 -3.79 2.97 -8.31
N LYS A 216 -2.89 3.70 -8.96
CA LYS A 216 -3.26 4.86 -9.79
C LYS A 216 -4.24 4.52 -10.93
N ASN A 217 -4.18 3.29 -11.42
CA ASN A 217 -4.99 2.81 -12.55
C ASN A 217 -6.11 1.85 -12.11
N LEU A 218 -6.22 1.53 -10.82
CA LEU A 218 -7.26 0.62 -10.34
C LEU A 218 -8.59 1.37 -10.23
N ASP A 219 -9.65 0.69 -10.65
CA ASP A 219 -11.02 1.12 -10.38
C ASP A 219 -11.45 0.58 -8.99
N PRO A 220 -11.61 1.43 -7.97
CA PRO A 220 -12.05 1.02 -6.64
C PRO A 220 -13.41 0.32 -6.65
N LYS A 221 -14.32 0.64 -7.58
CA LYS A 221 -15.59 -0.11 -7.70
C LYS A 221 -15.37 -1.54 -8.18
N THR A 222 -14.29 -1.80 -8.92
CA THR A 222 -13.90 -3.16 -9.32
C THR A 222 -13.22 -3.90 -8.17
N VAL A 223 -12.47 -3.20 -7.32
CA VAL A 223 -11.58 -3.80 -6.30
C VAL A 223 -12.22 -3.90 -4.90
N LEU A 224 -13.07 -2.94 -4.53
CA LEU A 224 -13.61 -2.81 -3.18
C LEU A 224 -15.09 -3.20 -3.10
N SER A 225 -15.91 -2.69 -4.02
CA SER A 225 -17.37 -2.79 -3.89
C SER A 225 -17.84 -4.22 -3.67
N SER A 226 -18.66 -4.43 -2.64
CA SER A 226 -19.17 -5.74 -2.26
C SER A 226 -20.16 -6.34 -3.27
N HIS A 227 -20.67 -5.53 -4.20
CA HIS A 227 -21.72 -5.94 -5.16
C HIS A 227 -21.19 -6.32 -6.55
N THR A 228 -19.93 -6.04 -6.87
CA THR A 228 -19.42 -6.05 -8.26
C THR A 228 -18.43 -7.18 -8.57
N GLY A 229 -18.14 -8.07 -7.61
CA GLY A 229 -17.16 -9.13 -7.82
C GLY A 229 -17.24 -10.31 -6.84
N PRO A 230 -16.31 -11.27 -6.97
CA PRO A 230 -16.37 -12.54 -6.25
C PRO A 230 -16.25 -12.34 -4.74
N ALA A 231 -17.07 -13.05 -3.97
CA ALA A 231 -16.99 -13.05 -2.50
C ALA A 231 -16.97 -11.64 -1.91
N ARG A 232 -17.83 -10.74 -2.40
CA ARG A 232 -17.87 -9.33 -1.96
C ARG A 232 -16.52 -8.62 -2.14
N ASN A 233 -15.78 -8.99 -3.19
CA ASN A 233 -14.45 -8.47 -3.49
C ASN A 233 -13.45 -8.59 -2.33
N ILE A 234 -13.56 -9.63 -1.50
CA ILE A 234 -12.72 -9.78 -0.31
C ILE A 234 -11.22 -9.74 -0.61
N LEU A 235 -10.77 -10.32 -1.72
CA LEU A 235 -9.35 -10.33 -2.07
C LEU A 235 -8.84 -8.91 -2.35
N GLY A 236 -9.59 -8.12 -3.14
CA GLY A 236 -9.25 -6.73 -3.44
C GLY A 236 -9.36 -5.82 -2.22
N SER A 237 -10.43 -5.96 -1.42
CA SER A 237 -10.62 -5.26 -0.15
C SER A 237 -9.48 -5.55 0.84
N SER A 238 -9.12 -6.83 1.00
CA SER A 238 -8.06 -7.25 1.92
C SER A 238 -6.72 -6.68 1.49
N LEU A 239 -6.35 -6.84 0.22
CA LEU A 239 -5.07 -6.36 -0.27
C LEU A 239 -4.95 -4.83 -0.12
N SER A 240 -6.01 -4.09 -0.47
CA SER A 240 -6.05 -2.62 -0.31
C SER A 240 -5.88 -2.20 1.16
N SER A 241 -6.56 -2.90 2.07
CA SER A 241 -6.40 -2.70 3.52
C SER A 241 -4.99 -2.98 4.02
N GLY A 242 -4.31 -4.01 3.48
CA GLY A 242 -2.91 -4.30 3.79
C GLY A 242 -1.94 -3.23 3.30
N PHE A 243 -2.16 -2.68 2.10
CA PHE A 243 -1.39 -1.53 1.59
C PHE A 243 -1.65 -0.27 2.41
N TYR A 244 -2.89 -0.01 2.81
CA TYR A 244 -3.20 1.15 3.63
C TYR A 244 -2.52 1.08 5.00
N ASN A 245 -2.47 -0.10 5.61
CA ASN A 245 -1.65 -0.33 6.82
C ASN A 245 -0.17 0.01 6.59
N GLY A 246 0.39 -0.38 5.44
CA GLY A 246 1.75 0.02 5.04
C GLY A 246 1.91 1.52 4.91
N SER A 247 0.97 2.19 4.24
CA SER A 247 0.96 3.63 3.99
C SER A 247 0.88 4.43 5.29
N ALA A 248 -0.07 4.06 6.15
CA ALA A 248 -0.26 4.66 7.46
C ALA A 248 1.01 4.57 8.30
N LEU A 249 1.62 3.38 8.42
CA LEU A 249 2.89 3.22 9.15
C LEU A 249 4.00 4.07 8.54
N ALA A 250 4.07 4.16 7.22
CA ALA A 250 5.09 4.94 6.52
C ALA A 250 5.02 6.42 6.89
N ILE A 251 3.82 7.01 6.88
CA ILE A 251 3.59 8.43 7.18
C ILE A 251 4.10 8.79 8.58
N VAL A 252 4.00 7.87 9.54
CA VAL A 252 4.41 8.10 10.95
C VAL A 252 5.76 7.49 11.34
N SER A 253 6.45 6.85 10.40
CA SER A 253 7.79 6.27 10.61
C SER A 253 8.91 7.08 9.95
N GLY A 254 8.57 8.13 9.19
CA GLY A 254 9.50 9.08 8.54
C GLY A 254 10.41 8.49 7.46
N SER A 255 10.31 8.93 6.20
CA SER A 255 11.34 8.60 5.15
C SER A 255 12.07 9.82 4.67
N LEU A 256 11.39 10.94 4.68
CA LEU A 256 11.91 12.25 4.37
C LEU A 256 11.95 13.03 5.67
N PRO A 257 12.90 13.95 5.83
CA PRO A 257 12.93 14.82 6.98
C PRO A 257 11.71 15.77 6.89
N TRP A 258 10.56 15.33 7.40
CA TRP A 258 9.38 16.17 7.69
C TRP A 258 9.66 17.17 8.83
N ASN A 259 10.89 17.17 9.32
CA ASN A 259 11.48 17.99 10.36
C ASN A 259 11.60 19.46 9.93
N GLN A 260 10.52 20.10 9.49
CA GLN A 260 10.40 21.56 9.52
C GLN A 260 10.00 22.00 10.94
N GLY A 261 10.81 21.61 11.94
CA GLY A 261 10.68 22.06 13.34
C GLY A 261 10.00 21.11 14.33
N SER A 262 9.76 19.84 13.98
CA SER A 262 9.18 18.84 14.89
C SER A 262 10.21 18.08 15.74
N ASP A 263 9.76 17.61 16.91
CA ASP A 263 10.51 16.71 17.82
C ASP A 263 10.87 15.39 17.12
N LEU A 264 12.01 14.77 17.49
CA LEU A 264 12.53 13.52 16.91
C LEU A 264 11.52 12.35 17.04
N SER A 265 10.58 12.43 17.99
CA SER A 265 9.57 11.41 18.24
C SER A 265 8.48 11.30 17.17
N GLN A 266 8.19 12.36 16.41
CA GLN A 266 7.00 12.44 15.55
C GLN A 266 7.02 11.48 14.34
N ASP A 267 8.21 11.00 13.99
CA ASP A 267 8.46 10.10 12.85
C ASP A 267 9.09 8.78 13.31
N SER A 268 8.67 8.27 14.47
CA SER A 268 9.30 7.14 15.14
C SER A 268 8.32 5.98 15.42
N MET A 269 7.22 5.83 14.67
CA MET A 269 6.23 4.77 14.96
C MET A 269 6.81 3.36 14.96
N HIS A 270 7.65 3.01 13.98
CA HIS A 270 8.33 1.71 13.97
C HIS A 270 9.18 1.49 15.24
N LEU A 271 9.84 2.55 15.75
CA LEU A 271 10.57 2.50 17.02
C LEU A 271 9.63 2.39 18.22
N PHE A 272 8.51 3.14 18.21
CA PHE A 272 7.47 3.06 19.23
C PHE A 272 6.98 1.62 19.36
N LEU A 273 6.57 1.03 18.25
CA LEU A 273 6.10 -0.35 18.19
C LEU A 273 7.16 -1.35 18.66
N GLN A 274 8.42 -1.15 18.28
CA GLN A 274 9.51 -2.02 18.71
C GLN A 274 9.87 -1.87 20.19
N GLN A 275 9.65 -0.69 20.78
CA GLN A 275 9.97 -0.37 22.18
C GLN A 275 8.79 -0.50 23.15
N SER A 276 7.56 -0.55 22.63
CA SER A 276 6.34 -0.66 23.43
C SER A 276 6.35 -1.94 24.25
N LYS A 277 6.11 -1.80 25.56
CA LYS A 277 5.95 -2.94 26.46
C LYS A 277 4.54 -3.51 26.45
N ASP A 278 3.57 -2.76 25.94
CA ASP A 278 2.23 -3.26 25.70
C ASP A 278 2.27 -4.30 24.58
N PRO A 279 1.83 -5.55 24.84
CA PRO A 279 1.89 -6.61 23.86
C PRO A 279 0.99 -6.35 22.67
N ASP A 280 -0.08 -5.59 22.76
CA ASP A 280 -1.08 -5.43 21.69
C ASP A 280 -0.91 -4.13 20.88
N ALA A 281 0.17 -3.39 21.15
CA ALA A 281 0.46 -2.10 20.55
C ALA A 281 0.40 -2.06 19.01
N LEU A 282 0.81 -3.12 18.30
CA LEU A 282 0.75 -3.15 16.84
C LEU A 282 -0.69 -3.21 16.34
N SER A 283 -1.48 -4.18 16.80
CA SER A 283 -2.86 -4.30 16.35
C SER A 283 -3.70 -3.08 16.77
N MET A 284 -3.42 -2.55 17.97
CA MET A 284 -4.02 -1.36 18.57
C MET A 284 -3.72 -0.09 17.76
N LEU A 285 -2.45 0.17 17.46
CA LEU A 285 -2.07 1.39 16.75
C LEU A 285 -2.45 1.33 15.27
N MET A 286 -2.37 0.15 14.65
CA MET A 286 -2.84 -0.02 13.29
C MET A 286 -4.36 0.17 13.19
N SER A 287 -5.16 -0.32 14.16
CA SER A 287 -6.62 -0.05 14.16
C SER A 287 -6.94 1.41 14.44
N PHE A 288 -6.19 2.05 15.33
CA PHE A 288 -6.34 3.48 15.62
C PHE A 288 -6.05 4.35 14.39
N MET A 289 -4.90 4.15 13.74
CA MET A 289 -4.55 4.87 12.50
C MET A 289 -5.48 4.51 11.35
N TYR A 290 -6.05 3.31 11.35
CA TYR A 290 -7.06 2.93 10.36
C TYR A 290 -8.29 3.82 10.43
N ASN A 291 -8.82 4.02 11.63
CA ASN A 291 -10.05 4.78 11.83
C ASN A 291 -9.85 6.30 11.86
N ARG A 292 -8.72 6.78 12.41
CA ARG A 292 -8.46 8.21 12.64
C ARG A 292 -7.50 8.85 11.64
N GLY A 293 -6.94 8.03 10.74
CA GLY A 293 -5.85 8.42 9.88
C GLY A 293 -4.48 8.40 10.60
N PRO A 294 -3.38 8.32 9.83
CA PRO A 294 -2.04 8.17 10.38
C PRO A 294 -1.59 9.37 11.24
N TYR A 295 -1.95 10.60 10.85
CA TYR A 295 -1.54 11.82 11.57
C TYR A 295 -2.04 11.89 13.02
N ALA A 296 -3.15 11.20 13.34
CA ALA A 296 -3.65 11.14 14.71
C ALA A 296 -2.63 10.56 15.70
N ALA A 297 -1.72 9.69 15.25
CA ALA A 297 -0.65 9.18 16.10
C ALA A 297 0.46 10.23 16.35
N LYS A 298 0.72 11.13 15.38
CA LYS A 298 1.65 12.26 15.54
C LYS A 298 1.17 13.25 16.60
N ASP A 299 -0.13 13.48 16.67
CA ASP A 299 -0.74 14.40 17.63
C ASP A 299 -0.90 13.82 19.05
N GLN A 300 -0.71 12.51 19.20
CA GLN A 300 -0.93 11.78 20.45
C GLN A 300 0.37 11.15 20.95
N ILE A 301 0.56 9.85 20.71
CA ILE A 301 1.67 9.09 21.28
C ILE A 301 3.06 9.51 20.78
N LEU A 302 3.15 10.17 19.61
CA LEU A 302 4.42 10.63 19.04
C LEU A 302 4.65 12.14 19.20
N ARG A 303 3.75 12.87 19.89
CA ARG A 303 3.74 14.35 19.88
C ARG A 303 5.00 15.00 20.45
N SER A 304 5.64 14.34 21.41
CA SER A 304 6.92 14.74 21.99
C SER A 304 7.68 13.52 22.53
N GLN A 305 8.99 13.67 22.74
CA GLN A 305 9.83 12.61 23.29
C GLN A 305 9.39 12.18 24.70
N GLU A 306 8.95 13.12 25.55
CA GLU A 306 8.43 12.80 26.89
C GLU A 306 7.20 11.88 26.83
N VAL A 307 6.30 12.14 25.87
CA VAL A 307 5.08 11.35 25.70
C VAL A 307 5.41 10.00 25.09
N PHE A 308 6.29 9.97 24.09
CA PHE A 308 6.82 8.73 23.52
C PHE A 308 7.40 7.83 24.63
N ASP A 309 8.33 8.36 25.43
CA ASP A 309 9.03 7.63 26.49
C ASP A 309 8.07 7.11 27.56
N HIS A 310 7.06 7.91 27.92
CA HIS A 310 6.01 7.50 28.84
C HIS A 310 5.20 6.34 28.26
N CYS A 311 4.71 6.49 27.03
CA CYS A 311 3.79 5.54 26.41
C CYS A 311 4.44 4.18 26.10
N VAL A 312 5.67 4.14 25.59
CA VAL A 312 6.38 2.86 25.40
C VAL A 312 6.67 2.13 26.73
N SER A 313 6.61 2.85 27.86
CA SER A 313 6.83 2.27 29.18
C SER A 313 5.60 1.57 29.77
N ILE A 314 4.41 1.86 29.25
CA ILE A 314 3.14 1.23 29.64
C ILE A 314 3.16 -0.24 29.21
N LYS A 315 2.78 -1.12 30.15
CA LYS A 315 2.90 -2.58 29.97
C LYS A 315 1.61 -3.24 29.51
N GLU A 316 0.49 -2.67 29.90
CA GLU A 316 -0.87 -3.16 29.66
C GLU A 316 -1.77 -1.91 29.63
N ASP A 317 -2.88 -2.00 28.90
CA ASP A 317 -3.92 -0.97 28.78
C ASP A 317 -3.36 0.38 28.29
N LEU A 318 -2.44 0.35 27.32
CA LEU A 318 -1.85 1.55 26.71
C LEU A 318 -2.91 2.54 26.19
N GLU A 319 -4.03 2.05 25.68
CA GLU A 319 -5.16 2.83 25.19
C GLU A 319 -5.94 3.59 26.27
N ASP A 320 -5.69 3.28 27.55
CA ASP A 320 -6.33 3.89 28.73
C ASP A 320 -5.46 4.96 29.40
N ASP A 321 -4.22 5.13 28.98
CA ASP A 321 -3.34 6.16 29.53
C ASP A 321 -3.66 7.55 28.94
N TRP A 322 -4.03 8.50 29.82
CA TRP A 322 -4.40 9.88 29.46
C TRP A 322 -3.27 10.70 28.84
N THR A 323 -2.01 10.32 29.08
CA THR A 323 -0.84 10.95 28.47
C THR A 323 -0.70 10.50 27.02
N CYS A 324 -1.04 9.22 26.76
CA CYS A 324 -0.92 8.55 25.47
C CYS A 324 -2.08 8.83 24.53
N PHE A 325 -3.31 8.64 25.01
CA PHE A 325 -4.51 8.83 24.19
C PHE A 325 -5.49 9.80 24.84
N GLN A 326 -6.08 10.65 24.00
CA GLN A 326 -7.21 11.46 24.43
C GLN A 326 -8.45 10.59 24.52
N LYS A 327 -9.01 10.45 25.73
CA LYS A 327 -10.24 9.69 25.93
C LYS A 327 -11.44 10.43 25.35
N GLN A 328 -12.07 9.82 24.35
CA GLN A 328 -13.36 10.23 23.80
C GLN A 328 -14.23 8.98 23.71
N ASN A 329 -15.46 9.01 24.21
CA ASN A 329 -16.41 7.92 23.99
C ASN A 329 -17.04 8.04 22.61
N ASP A 330 -16.28 7.67 21.59
CA ASP A 330 -16.70 7.71 20.19
C ASP A 330 -16.32 6.43 19.44
N PHE A 331 -16.65 6.39 18.14
CA PHE A 331 -16.35 5.25 17.30
C PHE A 331 -14.87 4.87 17.32
N GLY A 332 -13.93 5.83 17.35
CA GLY A 332 -12.50 5.52 17.33
C GLY A 332 -11.99 4.86 18.60
N ALA A 333 -12.59 5.15 19.76
CA ALA A 333 -12.25 4.46 21.00
C ALA A 333 -12.68 2.98 21.01
N ARG A 334 -13.62 2.58 20.15
CA ARG A 334 -13.98 1.17 19.94
C ARG A 334 -12.91 0.43 19.14
N TYR A 335 -12.37 1.03 18.09
CA TYR A 335 -11.40 0.39 17.18
C TYR A 335 -10.11 -0.02 17.87
N ILE A 336 -9.59 0.88 18.69
CA ILE A 336 -8.35 0.67 19.44
C ILE A 336 -8.46 -0.48 20.47
N ARG A 337 -9.69 -0.84 20.90
CA ARG A 337 -9.96 -1.90 21.88
C ARG A 337 -10.49 -3.20 21.25
N GLN A 338 -11.50 -3.10 20.39
CA GLN A 338 -12.25 -4.26 19.87
C GLN A 338 -11.46 -5.06 18.84
N ILE A 339 -10.70 -4.40 17.95
CA ILE A 339 -9.92 -5.12 16.95
C ILE A 339 -8.84 -5.98 17.64
N PRO A 340 -8.03 -5.45 18.57
CA PRO A 340 -7.10 -6.28 19.34
C PRO A 340 -7.78 -7.40 20.14
N ASP A 341 -8.87 -7.11 20.87
CA ASP A 341 -9.59 -8.10 21.70
C ASP A 341 -10.11 -9.29 20.88
N VAL A 342 -10.79 -9.01 19.75
CA VAL A 342 -11.30 -10.04 18.86
C VAL A 342 -10.16 -10.80 18.18
N THR A 343 -9.12 -10.09 17.70
CA THR A 343 -7.93 -10.72 17.11
C THR A 343 -7.28 -11.70 18.08
N ASN A 344 -7.10 -11.30 19.34
CA ASN A 344 -6.52 -12.14 20.39
C ASN A 344 -7.40 -13.35 20.71
N THR A 345 -8.72 -13.16 20.80
CA THR A 345 -9.68 -14.24 21.03
C THR A 345 -9.62 -15.30 19.90
N LEU A 346 -9.63 -14.85 18.65
CA LEU A 346 -9.56 -15.72 17.48
C LEU A 346 -8.21 -16.44 17.39
N THR A 347 -7.11 -15.72 17.56
CA THR A 347 -5.75 -16.28 17.53
C THR A 347 -5.56 -17.34 18.60
N LYS A 348 -6.03 -17.08 19.82
CA LYS A 348 -5.99 -18.05 20.92
C LYS A 348 -6.84 -19.29 20.63
N ALA A 349 -8.05 -19.11 20.10
CA ALA A 349 -8.91 -20.24 19.76
C ALA A 349 -8.29 -21.11 18.65
N ALA A 350 -7.72 -20.50 17.61
CA ALA A 350 -7.00 -21.21 16.56
C ALA A 350 -5.81 -22.01 17.14
N ALA A 351 -4.97 -21.37 17.95
CA ALA A 351 -3.85 -22.05 18.63
C ALA A 351 -4.29 -23.22 19.54
N GLN A 352 -5.53 -23.21 20.04
CA GLN A 352 -6.12 -24.25 20.88
C GLN A 352 -6.87 -25.34 20.09
N GLY A 353 -6.88 -25.28 18.76
CA GLY A 353 -7.42 -26.31 17.89
C GLY A 353 -8.69 -25.93 17.12
N SER A 354 -9.29 -24.77 17.38
CA SER A 354 -10.40 -24.22 16.58
C SER A 354 -9.87 -23.52 15.34
N THR A 355 -9.12 -24.26 14.51
CA THR A 355 -8.47 -23.74 13.30
C THR A 355 -9.18 -24.22 12.04
N TYR A 356 -9.39 -23.31 11.12
CA TYR A 356 -9.85 -23.56 9.76
C TYR A 356 -8.82 -24.40 8.98
N ASP A 357 -9.26 -25.48 8.36
CA ASP A 357 -8.49 -26.16 7.33
C ASP A 357 -9.38 -26.63 6.18
N THR A 358 -8.80 -26.71 4.99
CA THR A 358 -9.44 -27.23 3.79
C THR A 358 -8.38 -27.70 2.80
N GLN A 359 -8.82 -28.51 1.84
CA GLN A 359 -7.98 -28.95 0.74
C GLN A 359 -8.00 -27.92 -0.39
N LEU A 360 -6.84 -27.35 -0.69
CA LEU A 360 -6.60 -26.47 -1.83
C LEU A 360 -6.00 -27.28 -2.98
N THR A 361 -6.64 -27.19 -4.14
CA THR A 361 -6.13 -27.74 -5.40
C THR A 361 -5.23 -26.72 -6.10
N TRP A 362 -4.49 -27.16 -7.12
CA TRP A 362 -3.76 -26.23 -7.98
C TRP A 362 -4.70 -25.24 -8.67
N ASN A 363 -5.91 -25.66 -9.06
CA ASN A 363 -6.89 -24.77 -9.66
C ASN A 363 -7.30 -23.65 -8.70
N ASP A 364 -7.51 -23.95 -7.41
CA ASP A 364 -7.81 -22.91 -6.41
C ASP A 364 -6.68 -21.86 -6.35
N ILE A 365 -5.42 -22.32 -6.37
CA ILE A 365 -4.21 -21.47 -6.30
C ILE A 365 -4.02 -20.64 -7.58
N SER A 366 -4.10 -21.29 -8.74
CA SER A 366 -3.97 -20.63 -10.04
C SER A 366 -5.10 -19.62 -10.29
N ASN A 367 -6.33 -19.94 -9.88
CA ASN A 367 -7.49 -19.09 -10.06
C ASN A 367 -7.43 -17.83 -9.20
N TYR A 368 -6.99 -17.92 -7.93
CA TYR A 368 -6.80 -16.70 -7.14
C TYR A 368 -5.67 -15.82 -7.72
N LEU A 369 -4.59 -16.42 -8.24
CA LEU A 369 -3.51 -15.64 -8.88
C LEU A 369 -4.02 -14.92 -10.14
N SER A 370 -4.86 -15.59 -10.94
CA SER A 370 -5.55 -14.94 -12.06
C SER A 370 -6.47 -13.82 -11.58
N LEU A 371 -7.14 -13.97 -10.45
CA LEU A 371 -8.00 -12.92 -9.90
C LEU A 371 -7.19 -11.66 -9.51
N LEU A 372 -6.02 -11.82 -8.90
CA LEU A 372 -5.10 -10.69 -8.64
C LEU A 372 -4.71 -9.94 -9.93
N GLN A 373 -4.48 -10.68 -11.01
CA GLN A 373 -4.23 -10.10 -12.34
C GLN A 373 -5.44 -9.33 -12.85
N ASN A 374 -6.64 -9.93 -12.76
CA ASN A 374 -7.87 -9.37 -13.28
C ASN A 374 -8.27 -8.09 -12.55
N TYR A 375 -8.00 -8.00 -11.24
CA TYR A 375 -8.14 -6.73 -10.51
C TYR A 375 -7.17 -5.66 -11.01
N GLY A 376 -6.01 -6.03 -11.53
CA GLY A 376 -4.98 -5.11 -12.02
C GLY A 376 -3.83 -4.86 -11.04
N PHE A 377 -3.78 -5.56 -9.89
CA PHE A 377 -2.71 -5.38 -8.90
C PHE A 377 -1.33 -5.79 -9.43
N TYR A 378 -1.27 -6.74 -10.37
CA TYR A 378 -0.02 -7.24 -10.93
C TYR A 378 -0.18 -7.52 -12.42
N SER A 379 0.90 -7.32 -13.18
CA SER A 379 0.91 -7.65 -14.61
C SER A 379 0.82 -9.15 -14.85
N GLU A 380 0.38 -9.54 -16.06
CA GLU A 380 0.35 -10.93 -16.49
C GLU A 380 1.72 -11.62 -16.38
N SER A 381 2.81 -10.91 -16.72
CA SER A 381 4.17 -11.46 -16.64
C SER A 381 4.58 -11.80 -15.21
N VAL A 382 4.25 -10.93 -14.25
CA VAL A 382 4.47 -11.16 -12.81
C VAL A 382 3.66 -12.36 -12.33
N ILE A 383 2.37 -12.40 -12.68
CA ILE A 383 1.46 -13.46 -12.25
C ILE A 383 1.86 -14.82 -12.82
N ASN A 384 2.29 -14.88 -14.08
CA ASN A 384 2.79 -16.12 -14.68
C ASN A 384 4.07 -16.63 -13.98
N LYS A 385 4.98 -15.73 -13.58
CA LYS A 385 6.17 -16.08 -12.79
C LYS A 385 5.78 -16.64 -11.41
N ALA A 386 4.86 -15.97 -10.72
CA ALA A 386 4.37 -16.42 -9.41
C ALA A 386 3.64 -17.77 -9.51
N LYS A 387 2.82 -17.99 -10.55
CA LYS A 387 2.16 -19.28 -10.81
C LYS A 387 3.19 -20.39 -10.99
N LEU A 388 4.20 -20.21 -11.83
CA LEU A 388 5.21 -21.24 -12.07
C LEU A 388 5.94 -21.64 -10.78
N ALA A 389 6.33 -20.65 -9.95
CA ALA A 389 7.01 -20.91 -8.68
C ALA A 389 6.07 -21.60 -7.67
N ALA A 390 4.83 -21.14 -7.57
CA ALA A 390 3.81 -21.73 -6.71
C ALA A 390 3.50 -23.18 -7.11
N GLU A 391 3.37 -23.47 -8.40
CA GLU A 391 3.08 -24.79 -8.94
C GLU A 391 4.19 -25.79 -8.61
N GLN A 392 5.46 -25.38 -8.74
CA GLN A 392 6.60 -26.22 -8.36
C GLN A 392 6.53 -26.60 -6.89
N LYS A 393 6.26 -25.64 -6.01
CA LYS A 393 6.17 -25.92 -4.57
C LYS A 393 4.92 -26.74 -4.22
N PHE A 394 3.79 -26.45 -4.85
CA PHE A 394 2.55 -27.22 -4.72
C PHE A 394 2.78 -28.69 -5.10
N ASN A 395 3.42 -28.96 -6.24
CA ASN A 395 3.69 -30.32 -6.72
C ASN A 395 4.60 -31.13 -5.78
N VAL A 396 5.46 -30.46 -5.00
CA VAL A 396 6.28 -31.12 -3.97
C VAL A 396 5.47 -31.49 -2.73
N LEU A 397 4.47 -30.68 -2.37
CA LEU A 397 3.71 -30.82 -1.12
C LEU A 397 2.42 -31.64 -1.29
N GLN A 398 1.83 -31.62 -2.48
CA GLN A 398 0.49 -32.13 -2.71
C GLN A 398 0.41 -33.64 -2.51
N SER A 399 -0.69 -34.05 -1.90
CA SER A 399 -1.11 -35.44 -1.80
C SER A 399 -2.50 -35.54 -2.42
N ASN A 400 -2.67 -36.45 -3.39
CA ASN A 400 -3.95 -36.65 -4.09
C ASN A 400 -4.51 -35.40 -4.78
N GLY A 401 -3.65 -34.55 -5.33
CA GLY A 401 -4.03 -33.35 -6.08
C GLY A 401 -4.37 -32.14 -5.23
N ALA A 402 -4.10 -32.17 -3.91
CA ALA A 402 -4.39 -31.06 -3.01
C ALA A 402 -3.34 -30.91 -1.89
N ILE A 403 -3.35 -29.72 -1.28
CA ILE A 403 -2.60 -29.38 -0.06
C ILE A 403 -3.55 -28.86 1.02
N SER A 404 -3.17 -29.00 2.29
CA SER A 404 -3.85 -28.36 3.43
C SER A 404 -3.58 -26.85 3.44
N TYR A 405 -4.65 -26.05 3.59
CA TYR A 405 -4.54 -24.61 3.83
C TYR A 405 -3.70 -24.34 5.09
N GLN A 406 -4.07 -24.97 6.20
CA GLN A 406 -3.47 -24.71 7.49
C GLN A 406 -1.97 -25.08 7.50
N SER A 407 -1.61 -26.28 7.04
CA SER A 407 -0.29 -26.86 7.31
C SER A 407 0.69 -26.77 6.14
N GLN A 408 0.22 -26.48 4.93
CA GLN A 408 1.05 -26.55 3.72
C GLN A 408 0.98 -25.29 2.85
N PHE A 409 -0.14 -24.56 2.82
CA PHE A 409 -0.28 -23.39 1.95
C PHE A 409 0.70 -22.27 2.27
N GLY A 410 1.09 -22.06 3.54
CA GLY A 410 2.10 -21.06 3.89
C GLY A 410 3.44 -21.24 3.17
N GLN A 411 3.82 -22.49 2.88
CA GLN A 411 5.02 -22.75 2.07
C GLN A 411 4.81 -22.41 0.60
N VAL A 412 3.62 -22.62 0.05
CA VAL A 412 3.33 -22.18 -1.33
C VAL A 412 3.28 -20.65 -1.38
N LEU A 413 2.67 -20.02 -0.36
CA LEU A 413 2.57 -18.57 -0.21
C LEU A 413 3.94 -17.90 -0.18
N GLU A 414 4.95 -18.47 0.51
CA GLU A 414 6.34 -17.99 0.43
C GLU A 414 6.81 -17.84 -1.03
N HIS A 415 6.61 -18.88 -1.85
CA HIS A 415 7.03 -18.88 -3.25
C HIS A 415 6.21 -17.93 -4.13
N ILE A 416 4.98 -17.63 -3.75
CA ILE A 416 4.17 -16.59 -4.39
C ILE A 416 4.76 -15.23 -4.05
N MET A 417 4.88 -14.91 -2.76
CA MET A 417 5.24 -13.58 -2.28
C MET A 417 6.64 -13.14 -2.74
N ILE A 418 7.64 -14.02 -2.77
CA ILE A 418 9.00 -13.69 -3.27
C ILE A 418 9.05 -13.44 -4.79
N ASN A 419 7.99 -13.81 -5.51
CA ASN A 419 7.86 -13.57 -6.95
C ASN A 419 6.89 -12.42 -7.29
N LEU A 420 6.19 -11.88 -6.29
CA LEU A 420 5.42 -10.66 -6.43
C LEU A 420 6.34 -9.46 -6.16
N PRO A 421 6.13 -8.34 -6.86
CA PRO A 421 6.85 -7.11 -6.59
C PRO A 421 6.51 -6.57 -5.20
N VAL A 422 7.54 -6.06 -4.52
CA VAL A 422 7.36 -5.13 -3.41
C VAL A 422 7.12 -3.76 -4.03
N TYR A 423 5.88 -3.30 -3.99
CA TYR A 423 5.58 -1.93 -4.36
C TYR A 423 6.09 -0.99 -3.28
N GLU A 424 6.88 -0.01 -3.70
CA GLU A 424 7.45 0.95 -2.78
C GLU A 424 6.47 2.09 -2.54
N LEU A 425 6.51 2.63 -1.33
CA LEU A 425 5.82 3.85 -0.98
C LEU A 425 6.45 5.03 -1.75
N GLY A 426 5.61 5.81 -2.44
CA GLY A 426 5.95 7.14 -2.92
C GLY A 426 5.71 8.17 -1.83
N GLU A 427 6.68 9.04 -1.58
CA GLU A 427 6.60 10.17 -0.66
C GLU A 427 7.39 11.37 -1.22
N GLY A 428 6.76 12.53 -1.24
CA GLY A 428 7.35 13.79 -1.70
C GLY A 428 7.96 14.57 -0.54
N GLY A 429 9.16 15.13 -0.73
CA GLY A 429 9.80 15.96 0.31
C GLY A 429 9.03 17.25 0.56
N PRO A 430 9.02 17.78 1.80
CA PRO A 430 8.38 19.06 2.05
C PRO A 430 9.06 20.16 1.24
N TYR A 431 8.25 21.03 0.64
CA TYR A 431 8.73 22.26 0.02
C TYR A 431 9.33 23.16 1.12
N ASP A 432 10.60 23.51 1.00
CA ASP A 432 11.28 24.40 1.93
C ASP A 432 11.43 25.78 1.27
N GLU A 433 10.46 26.64 1.52
CA GLU A 433 10.42 28.02 1.00
C GLU A 433 11.59 28.89 1.45
N HIS A 434 12.33 28.50 2.50
CA HIS A 434 13.24 29.41 3.21
C HIS A 434 14.69 28.90 3.30
N GLY A 435 14.96 27.62 3.03
CA GLY A 435 16.30 27.01 3.18
C GLY A 435 16.91 26.38 1.93
N LYS A 436 16.13 25.74 1.05
CA LYS A 436 16.66 24.95 -0.09
C LYS A 436 16.58 25.71 -1.42
N LYS A 437 17.67 25.68 -2.20
CA LYS A 437 17.64 26.08 -3.61
C LYS A 437 17.10 24.91 -4.43
N GLN A 438 15.83 24.93 -4.83
CA GLN A 438 15.20 23.80 -5.53
C GLN A 438 14.96 24.11 -7.01
N PHE A 439 14.76 23.08 -7.82
CA PHE A 439 14.30 23.17 -9.21
C PHE A 439 13.16 22.17 -9.47
N TYR A 440 12.41 22.34 -10.54
CA TYR A 440 11.38 21.37 -10.94
C TYR A 440 11.96 20.29 -11.87
N LEU A 441 11.86 19.03 -11.48
CA LEU A 441 12.01 17.91 -12.41
C LEU A 441 10.64 17.57 -13.00
N TYR A 442 10.50 17.72 -14.31
CA TYR A 442 9.31 17.32 -15.06
C TYR A 442 9.49 15.96 -15.70
N ASN A 443 8.52 15.07 -15.54
CA ASN A 443 8.47 13.80 -16.23
C ASN A 443 7.66 13.92 -17.54
N TYR A 444 8.31 14.21 -18.65
CA TYR A 444 7.69 14.23 -19.99
C TYR A 444 7.63 12.86 -20.66
N SER A 445 8.05 11.79 -19.98
CA SER A 445 7.86 10.42 -20.46
C SER A 445 6.40 9.98 -20.37
N PRO A 446 5.92 9.10 -21.27
CA PRO A 446 4.60 8.47 -21.14
C PRO A 446 4.49 7.51 -19.94
N LYS A 447 5.60 7.18 -19.26
CA LYS A 447 5.63 6.27 -18.11
C LYS A 447 5.79 7.03 -16.79
N THR A 448 5.25 6.47 -15.71
CA THR A 448 5.58 6.95 -14.36
C THR A 448 7.05 6.67 -14.07
N SER A 449 7.69 7.60 -13.35
CA SER A 449 9.10 7.53 -13.03
C SER A 449 9.29 7.62 -11.53
N LEU A 450 10.04 6.68 -10.97
CA LEU A 450 10.51 6.75 -9.61
C LEU A 450 11.66 7.77 -9.55
N VAL A 451 11.53 8.76 -8.70
CA VAL A 451 12.52 9.80 -8.44
C VAL A 451 12.96 9.69 -6.99
N VAL A 452 14.22 9.33 -6.78
CA VAL A 452 14.83 9.28 -5.44
C VAL A 452 16.05 10.17 -5.42
N THR A 453 16.08 11.10 -4.47
CA THR A 453 17.15 12.09 -4.33
C THR A 453 17.60 12.25 -2.89
N ASN A 454 18.85 12.68 -2.73
CA ASN A 454 19.36 13.21 -1.47
C ASN A 454 19.58 14.72 -1.60
N ASN A 455 19.44 15.45 -0.50
CA ASN A 455 19.77 16.87 -0.39
C ASN A 455 21.29 17.12 -0.31
N GLU A 456 21.70 18.38 -0.23
CA GLU A 456 23.12 18.77 -0.07
C GLU A 456 23.84 18.10 1.12
N ALA A 457 23.12 17.86 2.23
CA ALA A 457 23.65 17.19 3.42
C ALA A 457 23.73 15.66 3.27
N GLY A 458 23.34 15.11 2.12
CA GLY A 458 23.30 13.67 1.86
C GLY A 458 22.13 12.95 2.53
N GLN A 459 21.12 13.67 3.02
CA GLN A 459 19.90 13.10 3.61
C GLN A 459 18.87 12.85 2.50
N ALA A 460 18.03 11.82 2.66
CA ALA A 460 16.93 11.56 1.73
C ALA A 460 16.02 12.80 1.61
N ASP A 461 15.68 13.18 0.38
CA ASP A 461 14.96 14.43 0.07
C ASP A 461 13.69 14.19 -0.74
N VAL A 462 13.73 13.29 -1.72
CA VAL A 462 12.56 12.87 -2.50
C VAL A 462 12.58 11.35 -2.63
N ASN A 463 11.42 10.72 -2.54
CA ASN A 463 11.20 9.31 -2.88
C ASN A 463 9.83 9.16 -3.57
N GLU A 464 9.63 9.78 -4.73
CA GLU A 464 8.30 10.02 -5.31
C GLU A 464 8.12 9.29 -6.64
N PHE A 465 6.90 8.82 -6.91
CA PHE A 465 6.53 8.33 -8.24
C PHE A 465 5.91 9.46 -9.06
N VAL A 466 6.72 10.12 -9.88
CA VAL A 466 6.28 11.23 -10.71
C VAL A 466 5.54 10.70 -11.94
N LEU A 467 4.24 11.00 -12.02
CA LEU A 467 3.38 10.63 -13.14
C LEU A 467 3.82 11.31 -14.46
N SER A 468 3.37 10.76 -15.58
CA SER A 468 3.54 11.37 -16.91
C SER A 468 2.99 12.80 -16.91
N GLN A 469 3.71 13.74 -17.51
CA GLN A 469 3.43 15.17 -17.56
C GLN A 469 3.38 15.90 -16.21
N ASN A 470 3.79 15.24 -15.12
CA ASN A 470 3.82 15.83 -13.79
C ASN A 470 5.25 16.22 -13.38
N ARG A 471 5.40 16.86 -12.21
CA ARG A 471 6.68 17.37 -11.71
C ARG A 471 6.87 17.13 -10.23
N VAL A 472 8.12 17.15 -9.81
CA VAL A 472 8.52 17.17 -8.40
C VAL A 472 9.61 18.21 -8.17
N ALA A 473 9.61 18.85 -7.00
CA ALA A 473 10.67 19.75 -6.60
C ALA A 473 11.87 18.94 -6.09
N VAL A 474 13.08 19.29 -6.52
CA VAL A 474 14.34 18.61 -6.15
C VAL A 474 15.37 19.65 -5.72
N ASP A 475 16.16 19.36 -4.68
CA ASP A 475 17.31 20.19 -4.27
C ASP A 475 18.36 20.30 -5.40
N LEU A 476 18.67 21.53 -5.81
CA LEU A 476 19.69 21.87 -6.80
C LEU A 476 21.10 21.45 -6.36
N ASN A 477 21.35 21.46 -5.05
CA ASN A 477 22.62 21.04 -4.47
C ASN A 477 22.65 19.56 -4.08
N GLY A 478 21.55 18.84 -4.30
CA GLY A 478 21.42 17.43 -4.00
C GLY A 478 22.03 16.50 -5.05
N GLN A 479 21.57 15.25 -5.03
CA GLN A 479 21.98 14.20 -5.96
C GLN A 479 20.82 13.24 -6.22
N PHE A 480 20.65 12.80 -7.47
CA PHE A 480 19.79 11.66 -7.78
C PHE A 480 20.45 10.36 -7.30
N THR A 481 19.78 9.66 -6.39
CA THR A 481 20.17 8.29 -6.02
C THR A 481 19.52 7.28 -6.93
N GLN A 482 18.29 7.55 -7.40
CA GLN A 482 17.63 6.80 -8.46
C GLN A 482 16.74 7.71 -9.32
N LEU A 483 16.75 7.46 -10.63
CA LEU A 483 15.71 7.91 -11.54
C LEU A 483 15.38 6.77 -12.50
N LYS A 484 14.24 6.10 -12.29
CA LYS A 484 13.92 4.87 -13.02
C LYS A 484 12.50 4.88 -13.56
N ALA A 485 12.29 4.24 -14.71
CA ALA A 485 10.93 3.99 -15.21
C ALA A 485 10.21 2.96 -14.33
N SER A 486 8.90 3.13 -14.15
CA SER A 486 8.08 2.23 -13.32
C SER A 486 8.08 0.77 -13.77
N ASP A 487 8.31 0.50 -15.06
CA ASP A 487 8.39 -0.86 -15.60
C ASP A 487 9.80 -1.47 -15.53
N GLY A 488 10.76 -0.73 -14.98
CA GLY A 488 12.13 -1.18 -14.80
C GLY A 488 12.95 -1.32 -16.08
N ALA A 489 12.43 -0.83 -17.21
CA ALA A 489 13.14 -0.90 -18.48
C ALA A 489 14.32 0.09 -18.56
N TYR A 490 14.31 1.15 -17.74
CA TYR A 490 15.27 2.26 -17.83
C TYR A 490 15.71 2.73 -16.44
N ASP A 491 17.02 2.92 -16.30
CA ASP A 491 17.67 3.61 -15.18
C ASP A 491 18.46 4.80 -15.73
N CYS A 492 17.98 6.00 -15.43
CA CYS A 492 18.47 7.29 -15.92
C CYS A 492 19.27 8.04 -14.86
N THR A 493 19.69 7.37 -13.79
CA THR A 493 20.30 8.02 -12.61
C THR A 493 21.58 8.77 -12.97
N ASN A 494 22.40 8.22 -13.86
CA ASN A 494 23.67 8.83 -14.25
C ASN A 494 23.44 10.08 -15.11
N GLU A 495 22.56 9.98 -16.09
CA GLU A 495 22.17 11.06 -17.00
C GLU A 495 21.48 12.19 -16.23
N ALA A 496 20.64 11.86 -15.25
CA ALA A 496 20.00 12.84 -14.36
C ALA A 496 21.03 13.62 -13.53
N ASN A 497 22.04 12.94 -12.97
CA ASN A 497 23.11 13.61 -12.22
C ASN A 497 24.00 14.47 -13.12
N ALA A 498 24.26 14.04 -14.37
CA ALA A 498 24.98 14.86 -15.34
C ALA A 498 24.19 16.14 -15.70
N ALA A 499 22.87 16.01 -15.90
CA ALA A 499 21.98 17.14 -16.18
C ALA A 499 21.87 18.09 -14.97
N LEU A 500 21.80 17.54 -13.75
CA LEU A 500 21.82 18.32 -12.51
C LEU A 500 23.11 19.13 -12.36
N ALA A 501 24.26 18.51 -12.65
CA ALA A 501 25.55 19.20 -12.61
C ALA A 501 25.62 20.34 -13.65
N ALA A 502 25.07 20.12 -14.85
CA ALA A 502 24.99 21.16 -15.88
C ALA A 502 24.06 22.31 -15.46
N LEU A 503 22.90 22.00 -14.89
CA LEU A 503 21.98 22.99 -14.36
C LEU A 503 22.64 23.82 -13.24
N LYS A 504 23.26 23.16 -12.25
CA LYS A 504 23.99 23.82 -11.16
C LYS A 504 25.09 24.76 -11.68
N ALA A 505 25.87 24.33 -12.67
CA ALA A 505 26.89 25.16 -13.30
C ALA A 505 26.34 26.38 -14.04
N SER A 506 25.06 26.36 -14.43
CA SER A 506 24.37 27.49 -15.08
C SER A 506 23.68 28.45 -14.11
N THR A 507 23.75 28.18 -12.81
CA THR A 507 23.12 28.98 -11.74
C THR A 507 24.15 29.67 -10.85
N ASP A 508 23.78 30.79 -10.24
CA ASP A 508 24.66 31.57 -9.37
C ASP A 508 24.02 31.89 -7.99
N ASP A 509 24.65 32.79 -7.23
CA ASP A 509 24.18 33.18 -5.91
C ASP A 509 22.84 33.93 -5.93
N THR A 510 22.42 34.45 -7.09
CA THR A 510 21.13 35.13 -7.30
C THR A 510 19.99 34.17 -7.66
N TYR A 511 20.28 32.87 -7.76
CA TYR A 511 19.29 31.84 -8.06
C TYR A 511 18.08 31.91 -7.11
N VAL A 512 16.90 32.03 -7.70
CA VAL A 512 15.62 31.97 -6.99
C VAL A 512 15.12 30.53 -7.01
N SER A 513 14.72 29.99 -5.86
CA SER A 513 14.19 28.62 -5.78
C SER A 513 13.02 28.43 -6.74
N LEU A 514 12.97 27.25 -7.37
CA LEU A 514 11.98 26.86 -8.40
C LEU A 514 11.96 27.73 -9.66
N SER A 515 12.96 28.59 -9.88
CA SER A 515 13.08 29.39 -11.11
C SER A 515 13.71 28.65 -12.29
N ALA A 516 14.12 27.39 -12.10
CA ALA A 516 14.64 26.53 -13.16
C ALA A 516 13.96 25.15 -13.17
N GLN A 517 14.17 24.42 -14.28
CA GLN A 517 13.64 23.07 -14.47
C GLN A 517 14.60 22.12 -15.19
N LEU A 518 14.41 20.83 -14.97
CA LEU A 518 14.89 19.73 -15.80
C LEU A 518 13.68 19.03 -16.43
N LYS A 519 13.65 18.91 -17.76
CA LYS A 519 12.67 18.09 -18.48
C LYS A 519 13.28 16.72 -18.73
N PHE A 520 12.70 15.68 -18.16
CA PHE A 520 13.09 14.30 -18.37
C PHE A 520 12.18 13.64 -19.42
N SER A 521 12.76 12.95 -20.40
CA SER A 521 12.03 12.19 -21.42
C SER A 521 12.78 10.93 -21.85
N PHE A 522 12.06 9.98 -22.46
CA PHE A 522 12.65 8.86 -23.19
C PHE A 522 12.61 9.14 -24.69
N LEU A 523 13.78 9.31 -25.30
CA LEU A 523 13.93 9.49 -26.75
C LEU A 523 14.90 8.41 -27.26
N ASP A 524 14.49 7.66 -28.29
CA ASP A 524 15.33 6.66 -28.97
C ASP A 524 15.99 5.61 -28.05
N ASN A 525 15.23 5.10 -27.06
CA ASN A 525 15.71 4.18 -26.01
C ASN A 525 16.84 4.75 -25.12
N ALA A 526 16.98 6.07 -25.05
CA ALA A 526 17.90 6.76 -24.17
C ALA A 526 17.19 7.77 -23.27
N CYS A 527 17.76 8.01 -22.09
CA CYS A 527 17.30 9.04 -21.17
C CYS A 527 17.78 10.41 -21.68
N ALA A 528 16.85 11.32 -21.92
CA ALA A 528 17.13 12.66 -22.40
C ALA A 528 16.72 13.72 -21.38
N PHE A 529 17.59 14.71 -21.17
CA PHE A 529 17.38 15.82 -20.25
C PHE A 529 17.59 17.16 -20.96
N GLU A 530 16.64 18.07 -20.76
CA GLU A 530 16.75 19.47 -21.17
C GLU A 530 16.65 20.35 -19.92
N HIS A 531 17.63 21.23 -19.69
CA HIS A 531 17.62 22.17 -18.58
C HIS A 531 17.36 23.60 -19.06
N GLY A 532 16.71 24.42 -18.24
CA GLY A 532 16.39 25.79 -18.59
C GLY A 532 15.66 26.56 -17.49
N PRO A 533 15.31 27.83 -17.75
CA PRO A 533 14.44 28.58 -16.84
C PRO A 533 13.11 27.85 -16.68
N HIS A 534 12.53 27.94 -15.49
CA HIS A 534 11.22 27.40 -15.23
C HIS A 534 10.20 28.21 -16.01
N THR A 535 9.68 27.59 -17.05
CA THR A 535 8.52 28.08 -17.79
C THR A 535 7.37 27.19 -17.37
N PRO A 536 6.50 27.63 -16.43
CA PRO A 536 5.32 26.84 -16.11
C PRO A 536 4.56 26.56 -17.41
N PRO A 537 3.95 25.37 -17.54
CA PRO A 537 3.05 25.11 -18.65
C PRO A 537 2.07 26.27 -18.78
N PRO A 538 1.69 26.69 -20.01
CA PRO A 538 0.62 27.66 -20.17
C PRO A 538 -0.56 27.25 -19.30
N PRO A 539 -1.15 28.18 -18.53
CA PRO A 539 -2.28 27.84 -17.68
C PRO A 539 -3.35 27.20 -18.55
N VAL A 540 -3.81 26.04 -18.13
CA VAL A 540 -4.92 25.37 -18.79
C VAL A 540 -6.14 26.26 -18.59
N GLN A 541 -6.91 26.47 -19.66
CA GLN A 541 -8.10 27.29 -19.61
C GLN A 541 -9.08 26.73 -18.57
N ASP A 542 -9.70 27.61 -17.78
CA ASP A 542 -10.65 27.19 -16.75
C ASP A 542 -11.72 26.25 -17.33
N GLY A 543 -11.93 25.12 -16.65
CA GLY A 543 -12.86 24.07 -17.07
C GLY A 543 -12.30 23.09 -18.10
N TYR A 544 -11.09 23.26 -18.62
CA TYR A 544 -10.41 22.25 -19.45
C TYR A 544 -9.61 21.26 -18.60
N TRP A 545 -9.36 20.08 -19.16
CA TRP A 545 -8.50 19.07 -18.55
C TRP A 545 -7.07 19.60 -18.37
N ASP A 546 -6.63 19.64 -17.12
CA ASP A 546 -5.28 19.99 -16.71
C ASP A 546 -4.56 18.72 -16.24
N PRO A 547 -3.58 18.21 -17.03
CA PRO A 547 -2.85 17.00 -16.68
C PRO A 547 -1.99 17.15 -15.41
N SER A 548 -1.79 18.38 -14.92
CA SER A 548 -1.03 18.68 -13.71
C SER A 548 -1.90 18.99 -12.49
N LYS A 549 -3.22 19.12 -12.68
CA LYS A 549 -4.17 19.44 -11.61
C LYS A 549 -4.51 18.20 -10.79
N LEU A 550 -4.78 18.44 -9.51
CA LEU A 550 -5.40 17.50 -8.61
C LEU A 550 -6.92 17.67 -8.66
N TYR A 551 -7.64 16.60 -9.01
CA TYR A 551 -9.10 16.60 -9.09
C TYR A 551 -9.66 15.96 -7.83
N ASP A 552 -9.75 16.76 -6.77
CA ASP A 552 -10.07 16.30 -5.42
C ASP A 552 -11.55 16.29 -5.08
N GLN A 553 -12.40 16.85 -5.94
CA GLN A 553 -13.85 16.84 -5.79
C GLN A 553 -14.46 15.82 -6.77
N PRO A 554 -15.11 14.74 -6.28
CA PRO A 554 -15.97 13.93 -7.12
C PRO A 554 -17.06 14.79 -7.76
N GLY A 555 -17.34 14.57 -9.05
CA GLY A 555 -18.33 15.31 -9.81
C GLY A 555 -17.80 16.58 -10.50
N GLU A 556 -16.51 16.88 -10.36
CA GLU A 556 -15.84 17.91 -11.14
C GLU A 556 -15.91 17.60 -12.65
N VAL A 557 -16.20 18.63 -13.44
CA VAL A 557 -16.37 18.52 -14.89
C VAL A 557 -15.21 19.22 -15.60
N VAL A 558 -14.63 18.52 -16.58
CA VAL A 558 -13.54 19.02 -17.43
C VAL A 558 -13.88 18.83 -18.90
N ILE A 559 -13.35 19.70 -19.74
CA ILE A 559 -13.38 19.57 -21.20
C ILE A 559 -12.04 19.00 -21.65
N ASP A 560 -12.03 17.84 -22.31
CA ASP A 560 -10.81 17.34 -22.94
C ASP A 560 -10.61 18.09 -24.27
N ALA A 561 -9.51 18.84 -24.38
CA ALA A 561 -9.20 19.60 -25.59
C ALA A 561 -8.92 18.70 -26.81
N LEU A 562 -8.65 17.41 -26.60
CA LEU A 562 -8.32 16.46 -27.69
C LEU A 562 -9.56 16.02 -28.48
N ASP A 563 -10.68 15.77 -27.82
CA ASP A 563 -11.94 15.36 -28.46
C ASP A 563 -13.08 16.36 -28.28
N CYS A 564 -12.82 17.45 -27.54
CA CYS A 564 -13.76 18.48 -27.18
C CYS A 564 -14.99 17.96 -26.43
N HIS A 565 -14.92 16.82 -25.73
CA HIS A 565 -16.02 16.33 -24.91
C HIS A 565 -15.89 16.74 -23.45
N GLU A 566 -17.05 16.81 -22.77
CA GLU A 566 -17.12 17.03 -21.34
C GLU A 566 -17.08 15.71 -20.59
N TYR A 567 -16.28 15.70 -19.54
CA TYR A 567 -16.03 14.55 -18.69
C TYR A 567 -16.26 14.93 -17.26
N ARG A 568 -16.94 14.06 -16.51
CA ARG A 568 -17.12 14.19 -15.08
C ARG A 568 -16.34 13.11 -14.34
N ASN A 569 -15.52 13.47 -13.37
CA ASN A 569 -14.90 12.44 -12.54
C ASN A 569 -15.94 11.89 -11.57
N GLU A 570 -15.90 10.58 -11.38
CA GLU A 570 -16.74 9.92 -10.40
C GLU A 570 -16.02 9.86 -9.03
N TRP A 571 -14.73 10.16 -8.99
CA TRP A 571 -13.92 10.16 -7.77
C TRP A 571 -12.65 11.00 -7.87
N TYR A 572 -11.97 11.10 -6.72
CA TYR A 572 -10.66 11.71 -6.57
C TYR A 572 -9.63 11.16 -7.58
N ILE A 573 -8.92 12.00 -8.31
CA ILE A 573 -7.79 11.54 -9.14
C ILE A 573 -6.71 12.62 -9.30
N VAL A 574 -5.45 12.20 -9.37
CA VAL A 574 -4.38 13.06 -9.88
C VAL A 574 -4.54 13.19 -11.39
N GLY A 575 -4.32 14.39 -11.92
CA GLY A 575 -4.21 14.63 -13.35
C GLY A 575 -3.13 13.74 -14.03
N GLY A 576 -3.13 13.76 -15.36
CA GLY A 576 -2.16 13.03 -16.16
C GLY A 576 -2.67 12.84 -17.58
N ASN A 577 -2.79 11.59 -18.01
CA ASN A 577 -3.38 11.29 -19.32
C ASN A 577 -4.81 11.81 -19.40
N ALA A 578 -5.14 12.42 -20.53
CA ALA A 578 -6.45 13.02 -20.73
C ALA A 578 -7.58 11.98 -20.64
N PRO A 579 -8.78 12.40 -20.18
CA PRO A 579 -9.98 11.56 -20.08
C PRO A 579 -10.38 10.84 -21.37
N SER A 580 -9.83 11.27 -22.52
CA SER A 580 -9.89 10.72 -23.88
C SER A 580 -10.81 9.52 -24.11
N VAL A 581 -11.51 9.54 -25.26
CA VAL A 581 -12.46 8.50 -25.72
C VAL A 581 -12.25 7.07 -25.17
N ALA A 582 -11.03 6.50 -25.15
CA ALA A 582 -10.75 5.17 -24.59
C ALA A 582 -11.12 5.00 -23.09
N PHE A 583 -10.82 5.98 -22.23
CA PHE A 583 -11.19 5.95 -20.81
C PHE A 583 -12.69 6.21 -20.59
N SER A 584 -13.32 6.90 -21.53
CA SER A 584 -14.74 7.25 -21.43
C SER A 584 -15.71 6.26 -22.06
N GLN A 585 -15.21 5.45 -23.00
CA GLN A 585 -15.91 4.28 -23.53
C GLN A 585 -15.81 3.10 -22.58
N ASP A 586 -14.86 3.14 -21.65
CA ASP A 586 -14.91 2.31 -20.47
C ASP A 586 -16.05 2.83 -19.57
N PRO A 587 -17.19 2.11 -19.46
CA PRO A 587 -18.26 2.52 -18.56
C PRO A 587 -17.78 2.62 -17.10
N TRP A 588 -16.57 2.16 -16.80
CA TRP A 588 -15.98 2.03 -15.49
C TRP A 588 -14.74 2.92 -15.25
N GLY A 589 -14.28 3.72 -16.22
CA GLY A 589 -13.15 4.66 -16.04
C GLY A 589 -13.39 5.73 -14.95
N VAL A 590 -12.39 6.52 -14.56
CA VAL A 590 -12.62 7.62 -13.59
C VAL A 590 -13.57 8.67 -14.16
N TRP A 591 -13.47 8.89 -15.48
CA TRP A 591 -14.13 9.98 -16.19
C TRP A 591 -15.34 9.46 -16.99
N ARG A 592 -16.51 10.05 -16.77
CA ARG A 592 -17.74 9.77 -17.51
C ARG A 592 -17.96 10.86 -18.56
N LYS A 593 -18.07 10.45 -19.82
CA LYS A 593 -18.51 11.34 -20.89
C LYS A 593 -19.94 11.81 -20.60
N LEU A 594 -20.15 13.11 -20.49
CA LEU A 594 -21.47 13.68 -20.18
C LEU A 594 -22.38 13.77 -21.41
N SER A 595 -21.80 13.89 -22.60
CA SER A 595 -22.54 14.11 -23.84
C SER A 595 -21.79 13.53 -25.03
N GLU A 596 -22.51 12.90 -25.96
CA GLU A 596 -21.95 12.47 -27.25
C GLU A 596 -21.60 13.65 -28.18
N ARG A 597 -22.21 14.81 -27.95
CA ARG A 597 -21.90 16.03 -28.71
C ARG A 597 -20.68 16.72 -28.11
N PRO A 598 -19.70 17.13 -28.93
CA PRO A 598 -18.59 17.94 -28.46
C PRO A 598 -19.09 19.28 -27.90
N ASN A 599 -18.41 19.79 -26.89
CA ASN A 599 -18.59 21.11 -26.32
C ASN A 599 -18.32 22.18 -27.40
N SER A 600 -19.30 23.04 -27.62
CA SER A 600 -19.26 24.05 -28.68
C SER A 600 -18.21 25.13 -28.47
N ALA A 601 -17.81 25.41 -27.23
CA ALA A 601 -16.76 26.38 -26.93
C ALA A 601 -15.38 25.82 -27.32
N CYS A 602 -15.11 24.55 -27.03
CA CYS A 602 -13.88 23.89 -27.46
C CYS A 602 -13.74 23.82 -28.99
N LEU A 603 -14.83 23.54 -29.70
CA LEU A 603 -14.83 23.58 -31.16
C LEU A 603 -14.59 24.98 -31.73
N SER A 604 -14.94 26.05 -31.01
CA SER A 604 -14.61 27.42 -31.42
C SER A 604 -13.20 27.86 -31.03
N ASP A 605 -12.65 27.26 -29.97
CA ASP A 605 -11.29 27.55 -29.46
C ASP A 605 -10.21 26.81 -30.28
N THR A 606 -10.59 25.73 -30.99
CA THR A 606 -9.70 24.97 -31.89
C THR A 606 -9.90 25.42 -33.34
N PRO A 607 -8.96 26.14 -33.98
CA PRO A 607 -9.10 26.51 -35.38
C PRO A 607 -9.13 25.25 -36.25
N PRO A 608 -9.90 25.20 -37.36
CA PRO A 608 -9.83 24.07 -38.27
C PRO A 608 -8.38 23.90 -38.74
N ALA A 609 -7.87 22.67 -38.66
CA ALA A 609 -6.56 22.32 -39.20
C ALA A 609 -6.47 22.81 -40.66
N GLU A 610 -5.53 23.70 -40.96
CA GLU A 610 -5.28 24.13 -42.33
C GLU A 610 -4.81 22.92 -43.15
N GLY A 611 -5.70 22.40 -44.00
CA GLY A 611 -5.36 21.46 -45.08
C GLY A 611 -6.21 20.19 -45.10
N ALA A 612 -7.40 20.29 -45.71
CA ALA A 612 -8.07 19.18 -46.39
C ALA A 612 -7.89 19.33 -47.90
#